data_AF-A0A7W1Q0L8-F1
#
_entry.id   AF-A0A7W1Q0L8-F1
#
_cell.length_a   1.000
_cell.length_b   1.000
_cell.length_c   1.000
_cell.angle_alpha   90.00
_cell.angle_beta   90.00
_cell.angle_gamma   90.00
#
_symmetry.space_group_name_H-M   'P 1'
#
loop_
_entity.id
_entity.type
_entity.pdbx_description
1 polymer ?
#
loop_
_entity_poly.entity_id
_entity_poly.type
_entity_poly.pdbx_seq_one_letter_code
_entity_poly.pdbx_strand_id
1 'polypeptide(L)'
;LSGQCSDVRVAHSLRLDRRARDSVGLDAAQRAANLAGRVSTRSGRLPTAAGRVLIVDDVVTTGATLRECCAVLSAAGVRVAAALVLCDATPGG
;
A
#
# COMPACT_ATOMS: atom_id res chain seq x y z
N LEU A 1 19.26 13.50 -19.45
CA LEU A 1 19.11 12.38 -18.48
C LEU A 1 18.22 11.33 -19.13
N SER A 2 18.78 10.38 -19.88
CA SER A 2 18.02 9.29 -20.50
C SER A 2 18.23 8.01 -19.70
N GLY A 3 17.32 7.76 -18.75
CA GLY A 3 17.25 6.48 -18.04
C GLY A 3 16.10 5.66 -18.61
N GLN A 4 16.39 4.66 -19.46
CA GLN A 4 15.41 3.63 -19.76
C GLN A 4 15.38 2.66 -18.57
N CYS A 5 14.31 2.71 -17.77
CA CYS A 5 14.07 1.77 -16.68
C CYS A 5 13.27 0.58 -17.23
N SER A 6 13.97 -0.36 -17.88
CA SER A 6 13.35 -1.42 -18.69
C SER A 6 12.84 -2.65 -17.91
N ASP A 7 12.78 -2.62 -16.58
CA ASP A 7 12.35 -3.79 -15.79
C ASP A 7 11.46 -3.44 -14.59
N VAL A 8 10.47 -2.57 -14.81
CA VAL A 8 9.38 -2.32 -13.84
C VAL A 8 8.22 -3.26 -14.15
N ARG A 9 7.78 -4.03 -13.16
CA ARG A 9 6.59 -4.89 -13.27
C ARG A 9 5.55 -4.46 -12.25
N VAL A 10 4.31 -4.35 -12.70
CA VAL A 10 3.15 -4.09 -11.83
C VAL A 10 2.58 -5.43 -11.38
N ALA A 11 2.35 -5.58 -10.08
CA ALA A 11 1.77 -6.76 -9.48
C ALA A 11 0.54 -6.40 -8.65
N HIS A 12 -0.60 -7.06 -8.93
CA HIS A 12 -1.79 -6.97 -8.09
C HIS A 12 -1.66 -7.89 -6.88
N SER A 13 -0.73 -7.57 -5.98
CA SER A 13 -0.31 -8.46 -4.88
C SER A 13 -1.22 -8.41 -3.67
N LEU A 14 -2.06 -7.37 -3.54
CA LEU A 14 -2.90 -7.15 -2.36
C LEU A 14 -4.40 -7.25 -2.70
N ARG A 15 -5.20 -7.54 -1.68
CA ARG A 15 -6.66 -7.47 -1.71
C ARG A 15 -7.16 -6.85 -0.42
N LEU A 16 -8.24 -6.10 -0.51
CA LEU A 16 -9.00 -5.56 0.61
C LEU A 16 -10.22 -6.44 0.87
N ASP A 17 -10.46 -6.82 2.13
CA ASP A 17 -11.66 -7.54 2.55
C ASP A 17 -12.89 -6.65 2.28
N ARG A 18 -13.95 -7.25 1.73
CA ARG A 18 -15.24 -6.60 1.45
C ARG A 18 -15.91 -6.01 2.69
N ARG A 19 -15.52 -6.46 3.90
CA ARG A 19 -16.00 -5.92 5.17
C ARG A 19 -15.38 -4.56 5.53
N ALA A 20 -14.37 -4.09 4.81
CA ALA A 20 -13.91 -2.70 4.94
C ALA A 20 -15.07 -1.77 4.56
N ARG A 21 -15.46 -0.90 5.49
CA ARG A 21 -16.54 0.06 5.27
C ARG A 21 -16.07 1.18 4.35
N ASP A 22 -17.01 1.90 3.77
CA ASP A 22 -16.70 3.16 3.11
C ASP A 22 -16.04 4.13 4.11
N SER A 23 -15.06 4.88 3.64
CA SER A 23 -14.25 5.80 4.46
C SER A 23 -14.85 7.21 4.54
N VAL A 24 -16.02 7.43 3.93
CA VAL A 24 -16.82 8.65 4.04
C VAL A 24 -17.21 8.87 5.51
N GLY A 25 -16.93 10.06 6.02
CA GLY A 25 -17.25 10.45 7.40
C GLY A 25 -16.36 9.83 8.48
N LEU A 26 -15.41 8.94 8.12
CA LEU A 26 -14.45 8.41 9.09
C LEU A 26 -13.32 9.40 9.37
N ASP A 27 -12.99 9.58 10.64
CA ASP A 27 -11.77 10.26 11.04
C ASP A 27 -10.51 9.41 10.80
N ALA A 28 -9.34 9.95 11.15
CA ALA A 28 -8.08 9.28 10.88
C ALA A 28 -7.91 7.94 11.61
N ALA A 29 -8.31 7.87 12.87
CA ALA A 29 -8.22 6.67 13.70
C ALA A 29 -9.25 5.62 13.25
N GLN A 30 -10.45 6.07 12.92
CA GLN A 30 -11.52 5.23 12.38
C GLN A 30 -11.15 4.62 11.03
N ARG A 31 -10.46 5.37 10.15
CA ARG A 31 -9.92 4.81 8.90
C ARG A 31 -8.87 3.74 9.15
N ALA A 32 -7.94 3.99 10.08
CA ALA A 32 -6.95 2.98 10.45
C ALA A 32 -7.58 1.70 10.99
N ALA A 33 -8.54 1.81 11.92
CA ALA A 33 -9.29 0.68 12.46
C ALA A 33 -10.16 -0.01 11.39
N ASN A 34 -10.67 0.75 10.41
CA ASN A 34 -11.42 0.19 9.30
C ASN A 34 -10.56 -0.68 8.39
N LEU A 35 -9.28 -0.36 8.22
CA LEU A 35 -8.37 -1.10 7.33
C LEU A 35 -7.54 -2.18 8.03
N ALA A 36 -7.30 -2.04 9.33
CA ALA A 36 -6.48 -2.98 10.11
C ALA A 36 -6.97 -4.43 9.95
N GLY A 37 -6.07 -5.33 9.54
CA GLY A 37 -6.35 -6.74 9.30
C GLY A 37 -7.26 -7.03 8.10
N ARG A 38 -7.63 -6.01 7.32
CA ARG A 38 -8.49 -6.17 6.14
C ARG A 38 -7.70 -6.18 4.84
N VAL A 39 -6.41 -5.88 4.86
CA VAL A 39 -5.53 -6.07 3.71
C VAL A 39 -4.87 -7.43 3.81
N SER A 40 -4.76 -8.15 2.69
CA SER A 40 -4.06 -9.43 2.63
C SER A 40 -3.39 -9.64 1.27
N THR A 41 -2.40 -10.52 1.22
CA THR A 41 -1.73 -10.89 -0.01
C THR A 41 -2.60 -11.79 -0.89
N ARG A 42 -2.50 -11.66 -2.20
CA ARG A 42 -3.04 -12.63 -3.17
C ARG A 42 -2.00 -13.72 -3.42
N SER A 43 -2.39 -14.98 -3.20
CA SER A 43 -1.52 -16.14 -3.40
C SER A 43 -0.94 -16.18 -4.82
N GLY A 44 0.37 -16.43 -4.94
CA GLY A 44 1.06 -16.51 -6.23
C GLY A 44 1.20 -15.17 -6.99
N ARG A 45 0.88 -14.04 -6.35
CA ARG A 45 0.97 -12.69 -6.95
C ARG A 45 2.00 -11.80 -6.27
N LEU A 46 2.77 -12.32 -5.32
CA LEU A 46 3.84 -11.56 -4.69
C LEU A 46 5.01 -11.38 -5.65
N PRO A 47 5.63 -10.18 -5.69
CA PRO A 47 6.88 -9.99 -6.41
C PRO A 47 7.97 -10.90 -5.81
N THR A 48 8.91 -11.31 -6.66
CA THR A 48 10.05 -12.13 -6.22
C THR A 48 10.90 -11.35 -5.22
N ALA A 49 11.43 -12.04 -4.21
CA ALA A 49 12.14 -11.45 -3.06
C ALA A 49 13.38 -10.61 -3.43
N ALA A 50 13.89 -10.72 -4.66
CA ALA A 50 15.06 -9.99 -5.13
C ALA A 50 14.74 -8.55 -5.61
N GLY A 51 13.46 -8.19 -5.83
CA GLY A 51 13.05 -6.88 -6.33
C GLY A 51 12.85 -5.83 -5.23
N ARG A 52 13.15 -4.56 -5.52
CA ARG A 52 12.70 -3.42 -4.71
C ARG A 52 11.22 -3.16 -5.01
N VAL A 53 10.36 -3.17 -3.99
CA VAL A 53 8.93 -2.87 -4.18
C VAL A 53 8.64 -1.40 -3.86
N LEU A 54 7.94 -0.74 -4.78
CA LEU A 54 7.35 0.58 -4.56
C LEU A 54 5.83 0.41 -4.43
N ILE A 55 5.24 0.97 -3.39
CA ILE A 55 3.78 1.11 -3.32
C ILE A 55 3.42 2.45 -3.98
N VAL A 56 2.41 2.45 -4.84
CA VAL A 56 1.89 3.66 -5.47
C VAL A 56 0.44 3.83 -5.04
N ASP A 57 0.10 5.00 -4.53
CA ASP A 57 -1.25 5.40 -4.17
C ASP A 57 -1.52 6.81 -4.74
N ASP A 58 -2.77 7.17 -4.98
CA ASP A 58 -3.09 8.51 -5.52
C ASP A 58 -3.06 9.57 -4.41
N VAL A 59 -3.70 9.28 -3.28
CA VAL A 59 -3.86 10.21 -2.15
C VAL A 59 -3.52 9.52 -0.85
N VAL A 60 -2.62 10.13 -0.07
CA VAL A 60 -2.45 9.78 1.34
C VAL A 60 -3.15 10.79 2.23
N THR A 61 -4.05 10.33 3.09
CA THR A 61 -4.72 11.18 4.10
C THR A 61 -4.17 10.94 5.49
N THR A 62 -4.10 9.69 5.92
CA THR A 62 -3.58 9.33 7.26
C THR A 62 -2.34 8.44 7.16
N GLY A 63 -2.08 7.88 5.98
CA GLY A 63 -1.13 6.79 5.78
C GLY A 63 -1.63 5.42 6.24
N ALA A 64 -2.87 5.28 6.72
CA ALA A 64 -3.39 3.99 7.22
C ALA A 64 -3.32 2.87 6.16
N THR A 65 -3.77 3.15 4.93
CA THR A 65 -3.70 2.19 3.81
C THR A 65 -2.26 1.78 3.53
N LEU A 66 -1.36 2.74 3.37
CA LEU A 66 0.05 2.47 3.09
C LEU A 66 0.73 1.66 4.20
N ARG A 67 0.48 2.00 5.48
CA ARG A 67 1.03 1.27 6.63
C ARG A 67 0.56 -0.17 6.67
N GLU A 68 -0.73 -0.40 6.47
CA GLU A 68 -1.30 -1.74 6.45
C GLU A 68 -0.75 -2.57 5.27
N CYS A 69 -0.67 -1.98 4.07
CA CYS A 69 -0.06 -2.62 2.91
C CYS A 69 1.41 -2.99 3.15
N CYS A 70 2.20 -2.07 3.72
CA CYS A 70 3.59 -2.31 4.11
C CYS A 70 3.72 -3.45 5.13
N ALA A 71 2.85 -3.47 6.15
CA ALA A 71 2.86 -4.51 7.17
C ALA A 71 2.58 -5.90 6.56
N VAL A 72 1.55 -6.01 5.71
CA VAL A 72 1.17 -7.25 5.03
C VAL A 72 2.27 -7.75 4.08
N LEU A 73 2.88 -6.84 3.31
CA LEU A 73 3.99 -7.19 2.42
C LEU A 73 5.23 -7.62 3.21
N SER A 74 5.56 -6.91 4.29
CA SER A 74 6.70 -7.24 5.16
C SER A 74 6.52 -8.61 5.82
N ALA A 75 5.30 -8.91 6.31
CA ALA A 75 4.95 -10.22 6.87
C ALA A 75 5.06 -11.36 5.84
N ALA A 76 4.93 -11.05 4.56
CA ALA A 76 5.11 -11.99 3.46
C ALA A 76 6.56 -12.05 2.93
N GLY A 77 7.52 -11.42 3.61
CA GLY A 77 8.93 -11.40 3.22
C GLY A 77 9.28 -10.42 2.09
N VAL A 78 8.36 -9.52 1.73
CA VAL A 78 8.56 -8.52 0.67
C VAL A 78 9.09 -7.23 1.27
N ARG A 79 10.26 -6.78 0.79
CA ARG A 79 10.85 -5.50 1.20
C ARG A 79 10.26 -4.34 0.38
N VAL A 80 9.47 -3.50 1.05
CA VAL A 80 9.01 -2.22 0.48
C VAL A 80 10.11 -1.18 0.62
N ALA A 81 10.54 -0.59 -0.49
CA ALA A 81 11.59 0.42 -0.54
C ALA A 81 11.05 1.82 -0.27
N ALA A 82 9.86 2.13 -0.76
CA ALA A 82 9.20 3.43 -0.59
C ALA A 82 7.70 3.32 -0.90
N ALA A 83 6.96 4.39 -0.58
CA ALA A 83 5.65 4.69 -1.12
C ALA A 83 5.73 5.99 -1.94
N LEU A 84 5.09 6.00 -3.11
CA LEU A 84 4.91 7.18 -3.95
C LEU A 84 3.43 7.56 -3.93
N VAL A 85 3.16 8.84 -3.66
CA VAL A 85 1.81 9.40 -3.61
C VAL A 85 1.75 10.65 -4.47
N LEU A 86 0.62 10.89 -5.13
CA LEU A 86 0.43 12.10 -5.95
C LEU A 86 -0.03 13.28 -5.08
N CYS A 87 -0.76 13.01 -4.01
CA CYS A 87 -1.29 14.00 -3.08
C CYS A 87 -1.04 13.58 -1.64
N ASP A 88 -0.50 14.50 -0.84
CA ASP A 88 -0.36 14.35 0.61
C ASP A 88 -1.34 15.29 1.31
N ALA A 89 -2.23 14.70 2.11
CA ALA A 89 -3.21 15.37 2.95
C ALA A 89 -3.08 14.94 4.41
N THR A 90 -1.88 14.48 4.81
CA THR A 90 -1.58 14.14 6.20
C THR A 90 -1.46 15.40 7.05
N PRO A 91 -1.91 15.38 8.33
CA PRO A 91 -1.68 16.49 9.24
C PRO A 91 -0.16 16.72 9.40
N GLY A 92 0.32 17.86 8.88
CA GLY A 92 1.74 18.24 8.92
C GLY A 92 2.57 17.87 7.68
N GLY A 93 1.92 17.59 6.54
CA GLY A 93 2.60 17.57 5.23
C GLY A 93 3.23 18.91 4.85
#